data_AF-A0A914KEJ4-F1
#
_entry.id   AF-A0A914KEJ4-F1
#
_cell.length_a   1.000
_cell.length_b   1.000
_cell.length_c   1.000
_cell.angle_alpha   90.00
_cell.angle_beta   90.00
_cell.angle_gamma   90.00
#
_symmetry.space_group_name_H-M   'P 1'
#
loop_
_entity.id
_entity.type
_entity.pdbx_description
1 polymer ?
#
loop_
_entity_poly.entity_id
_entity_poly.type
_entity_poly.pdbx_seq_one_letter_code
_entity_poly.pdbx_strand_id
1 'polypeptide(L)'
;MSADMALELKDKNVTVVSLWPGVVKTELANKYMAEKTIKATKHQDVPEEVQEKMFEKGESTEYPGIAIVALASDPNVIKLTGRCLTTADLGDKYGFTDIDGRMIVSMRSLKFVLSAGVVKIPFAETIAAWIPRFIKIPGWLIAATISRL
;
A
#
# COMPACT_ATOMS: atom_id res chain seq x y z
N MET A 1 -10.74 -11.71 11.86
CA MET A 1 -11.70 -10.64 12.24
C MET A 1 -12.46 -10.10 11.03
N SER A 2 -11.91 -9.23 10.18
CA SER A 2 -12.69 -8.67 9.05
C SER A 2 -13.18 -9.72 8.06
N ALA A 3 -12.40 -10.78 7.80
CA ALA A 3 -12.80 -11.88 6.91
C ALA A 3 -13.97 -12.69 7.48
N ASP A 4 -13.96 -12.98 8.78
CA ASP A 4 -15.00 -13.77 9.45
C ASP A 4 -16.32 -12.97 9.51
N MET A 5 -16.24 -11.70 9.92
CA MET A 5 -17.40 -10.81 9.95
C MET A 5 -17.99 -10.60 8.54
N ALA A 6 -17.14 -10.50 7.53
CA ALA A 6 -17.60 -10.38 6.14
C ALA A 6 -18.42 -11.60 5.70
N LEU A 7 -18.08 -12.80 6.16
CA LEU A 7 -18.80 -14.03 5.83
C LEU A 7 -20.20 -14.03 6.46
N GLU A 8 -20.31 -13.69 7.75
CA GLU A 8 -21.59 -13.67 8.48
C GLU A 8 -22.53 -12.54 8.03
N LEU A 9 -21.97 -11.41 7.61
CA LEU A 9 -22.73 -10.21 7.28
C LEU A 9 -23.05 -10.07 5.78
N LYS A 10 -22.51 -10.96 4.95
CA LYS A 10 -22.71 -10.94 3.49
C LYS A 10 -24.18 -11.06 3.10
N ASP A 11 -24.91 -11.98 3.73
CA ASP A 11 -26.33 -12.22 3.44
C ASP A 11 -27.23 -11.04 3.85
N LYS A 12 -26.72 -10.17 4.75
CA LYS A 12 -27.37 -8.92 5.17
C LYS A 12 -26.96 -7.72 4.30
N ASN A 13 -26.22 -7.95 3.22
CA ASN A 13 -25.67 -6.94 2.34
C ASN A 13 -24.82 -5.87 3.06
N VAL A 14 -24.10 -6.29 4.12
CA VAL A 14 -23.18 -5.42 4.86
C VAL A 14 -21.76 -5.71 4.39
N THR A 15 -21.05 -4.66 3.98
CA THR A 15 -19.68 -4.78 3.48
C THR A 15 -18.68 -4.56 4.61
N VAL A 16 -17.75 -5.50 4.78
CA VAL A 16 -16.66 -5.43 5.76
C VAL A 16 -15.34 -5.55 5.05
N VAL A 17 -14.44 -4.59 5.22
CA VAL A 17 -13.10 -4.58 4.60
C VAL A 17 -12.05 -4.16 5.62
N SER A 18 -10.82 -4.63 5.46
CA SER A 18 -9.67 -4.09 6.18
C SER A 18 -8.96 -3.10 5.26
N LEU A 19 -8.74 -1.88 5.72
CA LEU A 19 -7.98 -0.88 4.97
C LEU A 19 -6.54 -0.86 5.47
N TRP A 20 -5.57 -0.96 4.56
CA TRP A 20 -4.16 -0.87 4.85
C TRP A 20 -3.55 0.35 4.12
N PRO A 21 -3.40 1.49 4.81
CA PRO A 21 -2.72 2.64 4.25
C PRO A 21 -1.21 2.39 4.13
N GLY A 22 -0.56 3.07 3.19
CA GLY A 22 0.89 3.09 3.07
C GLY A 22 1.57 3.92 4.15
N VAL A 23 2.74 4.47 3.84
CA VAL A 23 3.43 5.41 4.74
C VAL A 23 2.66 6.73 4.76
N VAL A 24 2.00 7.03 5.88
CA VAL A 24 1.22 8.28 6.05
C VAL A 24 2.04 9.31 6.80
N LYS A 25 2.03 10.56 6.32
CA LYS A 25 2.75 11.70 6.91
C LYS A 25 2.04 12.29 8.14
N THR A 26 1.78 11.47 9.15
CA THR A 26 1.18 11.93 10.42
C THR A 26 2.14 12.81 11.22
N GLU A 27 1.63 13.60 12.17
CA GLU A 27 2.47 14.48 13.01
C GLU A 27 3.52 13.67 13.77
N LEU A 28 3.13 12.48 14.24
CA LEU A 28 4.02 11.56 14.93
C LEU A 28 5.10 11.00 14.00
N ALA A 29 4.74 10.60 12.77
CA ALA A 29 5.69 10.10 11.79
C ALA A 29 6.69 11.19 11.35
N ASN A 30 6.21 12.42 11.13
CA ASN A 30 7.06 13.57 10.84
C ASN A 30 8.07 13.83 11.97
N LYS A 31 7.62 13.76 13.23
CA LYS A 31 8.50 13.91 14.40
C LYS A 31 9.57 12.83 14.45
N TYR A 32 9.21 11.57 14.24
CA TYR A 32 10.18 10.46 14.25
C TYR A 32 11.20 10.55 13.12
N MET A 33 10.80 11.01 11.93
CA MET A 33 11.70 11.29 10.81
C MET A 33 12.66 12.45 11.13
N ALA A 34 12.14 13.55 11.68
CA ALA A 34 12.94 14.73 12.03
C ALA A 34 13.97 14.44 13.13
N GLU A 35 13.59 13.64 14.13
CA GLU A 35 14.46 13.21 15.22
C GLU A 35 15.42 12.09 14.82
N LYS A 36 15.39 11.62 13.55
CA LYS A 36 16.08 10.40 13.07
C LYS A 36 15.95 9.21 14.03
N THR A 37 14.86 9.20 14.80
CA THR A 37 14.59 8.19 15.83
C THR A 37 13.69 7.10 15.26
N ILE A 38 13.70 6.92 13.94
CA ILE A 38 13.34 5.64 13.34
C ILE A 38 14.49 4.67 13.64
N LYS A 39 14.62 4.32 14.93
CA LYS A 39 15.10 3.01 15.30
C LYS A 39 14.03 2.07 14.80
N ALA A 40 14.18 1.64 13.55
CA ALA A 40 13.44 0.53 12.98
C ALA A 40 13.24 -0.49 14.11
N THR A 41 11.98 -0.80 14.42
CA THR A 41 11.66 -2.02 15.16
C THR A 41 12.57 -3.09 14.60
N LYS A 42 13.37 -3.75 15.46
CA LYS A 42 14.59 -4.56 15.24
C LYS A 42 14.52 -5.69 14.17
N HIS A 43 13.79 -5.53 13.08
CA HIS A 43 13.33 -6.58 12.18
C HIS A 43 13.36 -6.23 10.70
N GLN A 44 13.85 -5.06 10.26
CA GLN A 44 13.94 -4.77 8.82
C GLN A 44 15.25 -4.07 8.43
N ASP A 45 16.09 -4.79 7.68
CA ASP A 45 17.32 -4.36 7.00
C ASP A 45 17.03 -3.42 5.80
N VAL A 46 16.11 -2.46 5.95
CA VAL A 46 15.80 -1.50 4.89
C VAL A 46 16.77 -0.32 5.01
N PRO A 47 17.57 0.00 3.97
CA PRO A 47 18.52 1.10 4.02
C PRO A 47 17.85 2.44 4.38
N GLU A 48 18.52 3.28 5.17
CA GLU A 48 18.00 4.59 5.63
C GLU A 48 17.53 5.46 4.46
N GLU A 49 18.29 5.49 3.36
CA GLU A 49 17.94 6.22 2.13
C GLU A 49 16.62 5.76 1.49
N VAL A 50 16.30 4.46 1.61
CA VAL A 50 15.06 3.90 1.07
C VAL A 50 13.88 4.32 1.96
N GLN A 51 14.09 4.37 3.28
CA GLN A 51 13.06 4.83 4.22
C GLN A 51 12.73 6.30 4.02
N GLU A 52 13.74 7.16 3.85
CA GLU A 52 13.53 8.60 3.55
C GLU A 52 12.75 8.78 2.24
N LYS A 53 13.16 8.10 1.16
CA LYS A 53 12.44 8.15 -0.13
C LYS A 53 11.01 7.63 -0.04
N MET A 54 10.74 6.61 0.77
CA MET A 54 9.39 6.10 1.00
C MET A 54 8.54 7.12 1.78
N PHE A 55 9.12 7.82 2.75
CA PHE A 55 8.44 8.85 3.52
C PHE A 55 8.10 10.09 2.68
N GLU A 56 9.02 10.57 1.85
CA GLU A 56 8.78 11.69 0.92
C GLU A 56 7.63 11.40 -0.05
N LYS A 57 7.59 10.16 -0.57
CA LYS A 57 6.55 9.65 -1.46
C LYS A 57 5.32 9.11 -0.72
N GLY A 58 5.29 9.27 0.59
CA GLY A 58 4.18 8.86 1.44
C GLY A 58 2.88 9.60 1.13
N GLU A 59 1.81 9.00 1.63
CA GLU A 59 0.43 9.46 1.57
C GLU A 59 0.20 10.64 2.52
N SER A 60 -0.65 11.58 2.11
CA SER A 60 -1.22 12.54 3.04
C SER A 60 -2.17 11.87 4.04
N THR A 61 -2.51 12.58 5.11
CA THR A 61 -3.48 12.12 6.12
C THR A 61 -4.90 12.00 5.56
N GLU A 62 -5.22 12.73 4.50
CA GLU A 62 -6.52 12.78 3.83
C GLU A 62 -6.70 11.61 2.85
N TYR A 63 -5.60 11.09 2.27
CA TYR A 63 -5.66 10.04 1.25
C TYR A 63 -6.45 8.78 1.67
N PRO A 64 -6.28 8.23 2.88
CA PRO A 64 -7.13 7.13 3.35
C PRO A 64 -8.61 7.52 3.48
N GLY A 65 -8.90 8.78 3.83
CA GLY A 65 -10.26 9.31 3.89
C GLY A 65 -10.92 9.36 2.51
N ILE A 66 -10.18 9.81 1.49
CA ILE A 66 -10.62 9.79 0.09
C ILE A 66 -10.94 8.34 -0.34
N ALA A 67 -10.08 7.39 0.02
CA ALA A 67 -10.30 5.97 -0.26
C ALA A 67 -11.59 5.42 0.39
N ILE A 68 -11.88 5.83 1.63
CA ILE A 68 -13.13 5.46 2.33
C ILE A 68 -14.35 6.05 1.62
N VAL A 69 -14.29 7.31 1.20
CA VAL A 69 -15.39 7.95 0.44
C VAL A 69 -15.63 7.23 -0.88
N ALA A 70 -14.58 6.85 -1.59
CA ALA A 70 -14.68 6.08 -2.84
C ALA A 70 -15.33 4.69 -2.62
N LEU A 71 -14.95 3.99 -1.54
CA LEU A 71 -15.59 2.73 -1.17
C LEU A 71 -17.06 2.89 -0.79
N ALA A 72 -17.38 3.90 0.02
CA ALA A 72 -18.75 4.17 0.47
C ALA A 72 -19.67 4.57 -0.69
N SER A 73 -19.12 5.18 -1.74
CA SER A 73 -19.85 5.62 -2.93
C SER A 73 -19.99 4.52 -4.00
N ASP A 74 -19.27 3.41 -3.88
CA ASP A 74 -19.31 2.32 -4.88
C ASP A 74 -20.56 1.44 -4.67
N PRO A 75 -21.54 1.44 -5.60
CA PRO A 75 -22.73 0.61 -5.49
C PRO A 75 -22.42 -0.90 -5.52
N ASN A 76 -21.21 -1.28 -5.96
CA ASN A 76 -20.73 -2.66 -6.03
C ASN A 76 -19.69 -2.99 -4.94
N VAL A 77 -19.58 -2.17 -3.88
CA VAL A 77 -18.56 -2.34 -2.83
C VAL A 77 -18.63 -3.72 -2.15
N ILE A 78 -19.80 -4.36 -2.11
CA ILE A 78 -19.99 -5.71 -1.56
C ILE A 78 -19.09 -6.77 -2.23
N LYS A 79 -18.65 -6.56 -3.47
CA LYS A 79 -17.69 -7.45 -4.16
C LYS A 79 -16.30 -7.47 -3.49
N LEU A 80 -16.00 -6.46 -2.68
CA LEU A 80 -14.75 -6.32 -1.95
C LEU A 80 -14.83 -6.85 -0.51
N THR A 81 -16.00 -7.26 -0.03
CA THR A 81 -16.18 -7.74 1.34
C THR A 81 -15.21 -8.89 1.69
N GLY A 82 -14.67 -8.86 2.89
CA GLY A 82 -13.72 -9.84 3.42
C GLY A 82 -12.27 -9.66 2.95
N ARG A 83 -11.97 -8.61 2.20
CA ARG A 83 -10.62 -8.35 1.66
C ARG A 83 -9.85 -7.33 2.48
N CYS A 84 -8.52 -7.47 2.47
CA CYS A 84 -7.59 -6.41 2.85
C CYS A 84 -7.25 -5.58 1.62
N LEU A 85 -7.53 -4.28 1.67
CA LEU A 85 -7.40 -3.34 0.57
C LEU A 85 -6.33 -2.33 0.90
N THR A 86 -5.41 -2.05 -0.03
CA THR A 86 -4.45 -0.97 0.14
C THR A 86 -4.99 0.33 -0.46
N THR A 87 -4.74 1.46 0.18
CA THR A 87 -5.16 2.79 -0.31
C THR A 87 -4.60 3.08 -1.71
N ALA A 88 -3.36 2.69 -1.99
CA ALA A 88 -2.76 2.79 -3.32
C ALA A 88 -3.52 1.98 -4.40
N ASP A 89 -3.94 0.75 -4.08
CA ASP A 89 -4.72 -0.05 -5.03
C ASP A 89 -6.13 0.49 -5.24
N LEU A 90 -6.71 1.12 -4.22
CA LEU A 90 -8.00 1.81 -4.32
C LEU A 90 -7.87 3.08 -5.18
N GLY A 91 -6.78 3.83 -5.06
CA GLY A 91 -6.48 4.97 -5.91
C GLY A 91 -6.44 4.59 -7.39
N ASP A 92 -5.72 3.51 -7.72
CA ASP A 92 -5.68 2.99 -9.09
C ASP A 92 -7.05 2.48 -9.57
N LYS A 93 -7.84 1.86 -8.69
CA LYS A 93 -9.15 1.30 -9.05
C LYS A 93 -10.22 2.37 -9.29
N TYR A 94 -10.27 3.38 -8.42
CA TYR A 94 -11.30 4.43 -8.43
C TYR A 94 -10.84 5.72 -9.11
N GLY A 95 -9.55 5.83 -9.47
CA GLY A 95 -9.00 6.97 -10.21
C GLY A 95 -8.85 8.25 -9.40
N PHE A 96 -8.72 8.16 -8.07
CA PHE A 96 -8.46 9.33 -7.22
C PHE A 96 -6.97 9.53 -6.98
N THR A 97 -6.59 10.79 -6.78
CA THR A 97 -5.24 11.22 -6.44
C THR A 97 -5.19 11.75 -5.02
N ASP A 98 -3.98 11.90 -4.49
CA ASP A 98 -3.77 12.61 -3.24
C ASP A 98 -4.03 14.13 -3.38
N ILE A 99 -4.11 14.84 -2.27
CA ILE A 99 -4.43 16.28 -2.19
C ILE A 99 -3.43 17.15 -2.95
N ASP A 100 -2.23 16.65 -3.16
CA ASP A 100 -1.15 17.28 -3.93
C ASP A 100 -1.13 16.85 -5.41
N GLY A 101 -2.15 16.11 -5.85
CA GLY A 101 -2.31 15.63 -7.22
C GLY A 101 -1.47 14.40 -7.56
N ARG A 102 -0.72 13.83 -6.60
CA ARG A 102 0.12 12.65 -6.85
C ARG A 102 -0.71 11.37 -6.87
N MET A 103 -0.33 10.45 -7.74
CA MET A 103 -0.77 9.05 -7.70
C MET A 103 0.15 8.29 -6.74
N ILE A 104 -0.43 7.70 -5.71
CA ILE A 104 0.31 6.95 -4.70
C ILE A 104 0.78 5.62 -5.28
N VAL A 105 2.07 5.34 -5.10
CA VAL A 105 2.69 4.12 -5.65
C VAL A 105 2.34 2.93 -4.78
N SER A 106 1.72 1.91 -5.38
CA SER A 106 1.48 0.63 -4.70
C SER A 106 2.80 -0.06 -4.35
N MET A 107 2.92 -0.54 -3.10
CA MET A 107 4.05 -1.36 -2.65
C MET A 107 4.19 -2.66 -3.45
N ARG A 108 3.11 -3.09 -4.13
CA ARG A 108 3.10 -4.27 -5.01
C ARG A 108 3.53 -3.95 -6.43
N SER A 109 3.80 -2.68 -6.78
CA SER A 109 4.26 -2.32 -8.11
C SER A 109 5.62 -2.96 -8.38
N LEU A 110 5.74 -3.68 -9.50
CA LEU A 110 6.98 -4.34 -9.87
C LEU A 110 8.14 -3.34 -10.02
N LYS A 111 7.83 -2.13 -10.50
CA LYS A 111 8.76 -1.01 -10.55
C LYS A 111 9.28 -0.63 -9.17
N PHE A 112 8.39 -0.53 -8.18
CA PHE A 112 8.75 -0.21 -6.80
C PHE A 112 9.64 -1.30 -6.20
N VAL A 113 9.23 -2.57 -6.32
CA VAL A 113 9.96 -3.74 -5.80
C VAL A 113 11.38 -3.84 -6.36
N LEU A 114 11.55 -3.60 -7.66
CA LEU A 114 12.87 -3.59 -8.30
C LEU A 114 13.71 -2.38 -7.86
N SER A 115 13.11 -1.19 -7.80
CA SER A 115 13.81 0.04 -7.39
C SER A 115 14.18 0.10 -5.90
N ALA A 116 13.41 -0.58 -5.05
CA ALA A 116 13.62 -0.63 -3.61
C ALA A 116 14.61 -1.75 -3.21
N GLY A 117 15.15 -2.51 -4.17
CA GLY A 117 16.12 -3.57 -3.90
C GLY A 117 15.55 -4.80 -3.17
N VAL A 118 14.22 -4.95 -3.13
CA VAL A 118 13.54 -6.07 -2.47
C VAL A 118 13.85 -7.39 -3.19
N VAL A 119 14.03 -7.35 -4.52
CA VAL A 119 14.49 -8.49 -5.32
C VAL A 119 15.82 -8.12 -5.97
N LYS A 120 16.89 -8.83 -5.59
CA LYS A 120 18.25 -8.60 -6.09
C LYS A 120 18.46 -9.36 -7.40
N ILE A 121 18.18 -8.71 -8.53
CA ILE A 121 18.44 -9.23 -9.88
C ILE A 121 19.50 -8.34 -10.55
N PRO A 122 20.48 -8.89 -11.28
CA PRO A 122 21.35 -8.07 -12.13
C PRO A 122 20.51 -7.23 -13.11
N PHE A 123 20.89 -5.96 -13.31
CA PHE A 123 20.18 -4.98 -14.14
C PHE A 123 18.76 -4.58 -13.67
N ALA A 124 18.40 -4.84 -12.41
CA ALA A 124 17.07 -4.50 -11.88
C ALA A 124 16.67 -3.03 -12.08
N GLU A 125 17.60 -2.07 -11.95
CA GLU A 125 17.29 -0.65 -12.15
C GLU A 125 16.97 -0.30 -13.60
N THR A 126 17.69 -0.88 -14.55
CA THR A 126 17.44 -0.71 -15.99
C THR A 126 16.07 -1.29 -16.36
N ILE A 127 15.73 -2.45 -15.82
CA ILE A 127 14.45 -3.12 -16.05
C ILE A 127 13.30 -2.31 -15.41
N ALA A 128 13.50 -1.78 -14.20
CA ALA A 128 12.52 -0.94 -13.50
C ALA A 128 12.17 0.35 -14.26
N ALA A 129 13.12 0.90 -15.02
CA ALA A 129 12.87 2.08 -15.85
C ALA A 129 11.82 1.79 -16.95
N TRP A 130 11.85 0.60 -17.53
CA TRP A 130 10.99 0.17 -18.64
C TRP A 130 9.66 -0.45 -18.21
N ILE A 131 9.52 -0.84 -16.94
CA ILE A 131 8.28 -1.42 -16.43
C ILE A 131 7.23 -0.34 -16.16
N PRO A 132 6.04 -0.46 -16.76
CA PRO A 132 4.92 0.41 -16.45
C PRO A 132 4.48 0.26 -14.99
N ARG A 133 4.04 1.36 -14.38
CA ARG A 133 3.64 1.39 -12.96
C ARG A 133 2.44 0.49 -12.64
N PHE A 134 1.58 0.23 -13.61
CA PHE A 134 0.37 -0.59 -13.47
C PHE A 134 0.66 -2.08 -13.33
N ILE A 135 1.88 -2.54 -13.64
CA ILE A 135 2.26 -3.95 -13.44
C ILE A 135 2.50 -4.19 -11.95
N LYS A 136 1.58 -4.93 -11.34
CA LYS A 136 1.61 -5.28 -9.92
C LYS A 136 1.88 -6.76 -9.73
N ILE A 137 2.63 -7.08 -8.68
CA ILE A 137 2.84 -8.44 -8.24
C ILE A 137 1.54 -8.95 -7.56
N PRO A 138 1.02 -10.13 -7.96
CA PRO A 138 -0.12 -10.74 -7.28
C PRO A 138 0.18 -11.00 -5.79
N GLY A 139 -0.81 -10.79 -4.93
CA GLY A 139 -0.62 -10.95 -3.47
C GLY A 139 -0.16 -12.35 -3.06
N TRP A 140 -0.61 -13.39 -3.76
CA TRP A 140 -0.18 -14.78 -3.50
C TRP A 140 1.31 -15.00 -3.78
N LEU A 141 1.88 -14.30 -4.77
CA LEU A 141 3.31 -14.44 -5.09
C LEU A 141 4.17 -13.79 -3.99
N ILE A 142 3.74 -12.63 -3.50
CA ILE A 142 4.40 -11.97 -2.35
C ILE A 142 4.30 -12.86 -1.10
N ALA A 143 3.12 -13.40 -0.83
CA ALA A 143 2.91 -14.30 0.30
C ALA A 143 3.81 -15.53 0.22
N ALA A 144 3.95 -16.14 -0.97
CA ALA A 144 4.82 -17.29 -1.20
C ALA A 144 6.31 -16.97 -0.96
N THR A 145 6.77 -15.76 -1.30
CA THR A 145 8.16 -15.36 -1.08
C THR A 145 8.50 -15.06 0.38
N ILE A 146 7.51 -14.71 1.20
CA ILE A 146 7.70 -14.33 2.61
C ILE A 146 7.34 -15.49 3.56
N SER A 147 6.50 -16.43 3.11
CA SER A 147 6.14 -17.62 3.88
C SER A 147 7.36 -18.50 4.12
N ARG A 148 7.68 -18.77 5.40
CA ARG A 148 8.75 -19.68 5.84
C ARG A 148 8.30 -21.15 5.86
N LEU A 149 7.52 -21.57 4.87
CA LEU A 149 7.21 -22.99 4.66
C LEU A 149 8.35 -23.65 3.87
#